data_AF-A0AAI9V4Z6-F1
#
_entry.id   AF-A0AAI9V4Z6-F1
#
_cell.length_a   1.000
_cell.length_b   1.000
_cell.length_c   1.000
_cell.angle_alpha   90.00
_cell.angle_beta   90.00
_cell.angle_gamma   90.00
#
_symmetry.space_group_name_H-M   'P 1'
#
loop_
_entity.id
_entity.type
_entity.pdbx_description
1 polymer ?
#
loop_
_entity_poly.entity_id
_entity_poly.type
_entity_poly.pdbx_seq_one_letter_code
_entity_poly.pdbx_strand_id
1 'polypeptide(L)'
;MTELQFKQFSIDELQPPSISHTSGAICLPGYGLPLNYLPEKRDRFPVLMEDTNKSWKANTLLIREVCMLKFMEDITNKPDWWRKVRDPVISAKWKEEVQALDWSAYRSHGDFTKNMAEACMQELRKKSTLYEETALIPVLDYSTCVIKSDKLLPSSLVDRLKVDVKSLEDIPDVEKDWHPGSDGKVLDLVHPSLFPLLYGRSRIMHQRITLDDCLEIGGPGFLILKPDESDVGEGRTFDWQRAPIKLVSTKFQWLPSDVAINEDGRTTIVRSEVQFDRGIQSIAQGLIRGPIYDYRS
;
A
#
# COMPACT_ATOMS: atom_id res chain seq x y z
N MET A 1 40.22 6.12 -7.83
CA MET A 1 39.76 6.94 -6.70
C MET A 1 39.81 8.38 -7.13
N THR A 2 38.66 8.94 -7.48
CA THR A 2 38.51 10.34 -7.88
C THR A 2 37.35 10.87 -7.06
N GLU A 3 37.67 11.73 -6.11
CA GLU A 3 36.71 12.38 -5.21
C GLU A 3 35.76 13.27 -6.02
N LEU A 4 34.48 12.99 -5.94
CA LEU A 4 33.43 13.90 -6.38
C LEU A 4 33.36 15.06 -5.37
N GLN A 5 33.90 16.22 -5.77
CA GLN A 5 33.77 17.45 -5.01
C GLN A 5 32.30 17.90 -4.97
N PHE A 6 31.66 17.76 -3.81
CA PHE A 6 30.40 18.43 -3.53
C PHE A 6 30.68 19.93 -3.33
N LYS A 7 30.20 20.76 -4.26
CA LYS A 7 30.14 22.21 -4.02
C LYS A 7 29.19 22.47 -2.85
N GLN A 8 29.75 23.03 -1.79
CA GLN A 8 29.02 23.50 -0.61
C GLN A 8 28.17 24.71 -1.02
N PHE A 9 26.86 24.54 -1.09
CA PHE A 9 25.94 25.66 -1.30
C PHE A 9 25.85 26.46 0.01
N SER A 10 26.15 27.75 -0.05
CA SER A 10 26.00 28.68 1.08
C SER A 10 24.53 28.79 1.46
N ILE A 11 24.25 28.72 2.77
CA ILE A 11 22.89 28.75 3.34
C ILE A 11 22.33 30.19 3.36
N ASP A 12 23.16 31.20 3.06
CA ASP A 12 22.85 32.61 3.34
C ASP A 12 22.07 33.37 2.24
N GLU A 13 21.69 32.74 1.12
CA GLU A 13 20.96 33.42 0.02
C GLU A 13 19.47 33.01 -0.13
N LEU A 14 18.91 32.25 0.82
CA LEU A 14 17.49 31.86 0.79
C LEU A 14 16.64 32.77 1.69
N GLN A 15 16.51 34.05 1.32
CA GLN A 15 15.31 34.81 1.73
C GLN A 15 14.13 34.28 0.91
N PRO A 16 13.06 33.77 1.54
CA PRO A 16 11.96 33.18 0.81
C PRO A 16 11.21 34.27 0.01
N PRO A 17 10.86 34.02 -1.26
CA PRO A 17 9.76 34.77 -1.86
C PRO A 17 8.55 34.56 -0.98
N SER A 18 7.83 35.64 -0.65
CA SER A 18 6.54 35.53 0.01
C SER A 18 5.65 34.60 -0.81
N ILE A 19 5.15 33.53 -0.17
CA ILE A 19 4.16 32.67 -0.79
C ILE A 19 2.92 33.53 -0.96
N SER A 20 2.74 34.10 -2.16
CA SER A 20 1.47 34.69 -2.53
C SER A 20 0.44 33.57 -2.45
N HIS A 21 -0.49 33.66 -1.50
CA HIS A 21 -1.67 32.79 -1.43
C HIS A 21 -2.54 33.05 -2.66
N THR A 22 -2.10 32.60 -3.82
CA THR A 22 -2.95 32.47 -5.00
C THR A 22 -3.88 31.30 -4.72
N SER A 23 -5.17 31.57 -4.72
CA SER A 23 -6.23 30.55 -4.76
C SER A 23 -5.85 29.51 -5.82
N GLY A 24 -5.52 28.28 -5.40
CA GLY A 24 -5.01 27.20 -6.26
C GLY A 24 -3.66 26.58 -5.89
N ALA A 25 -2.96 27.09 -4.86
CA ALA A 25 -1.71 26.47 -4.38
C ALA A 25 -1.96 25.08 -3.75
N ILE A 26 -1.09 24.12 -4.05
CA ILE A 26 -1.14 22.77 -3.47
C ILE A 26 -0.83 22.84 -1.98
N CYS A 27 -1.73 22.28 -1.17
CA CYS A 27 -1.56 22.14 0.27
C CYS A 27 -1.66 20.65 0.65
N LEU A 28 -0.63 20.13 1.30
CA LEU A 28 -0.48 18.74 1.73
C LEU A 28 0.05 18.69 3.17
N PRO A 29 -0.17 17.60 3.93
CA PRO A 29 0.48 17.43 5.24
C PRO A 29 2.01 17.58 5.13
N GLY A 30 2.58 18.51 5.90
CA GLY A 30 4.01 18.86 5.81
C GLY A 30 4.38 19.83 4.69
N TYR A 31 3.40 20.34 3.93
CA TYR A 31 3.56 21.38 2.91
C TYR A 31 2.30 22.25 2.79
N GLY A 32 2.23 23.33 3.58
CA GLY A 32 1.05 24.20 3.64
C GLY A 32 -0.07 23.70 4.57
N LEU A 33 0.02 22.46 5.07
CA LEU A 33 -0.83 21.92 6.15
C LEU A 33 0.04 21.32 7.27
N PRO A 34 -0.47 21.25 8.52
CA PRO A 34 0.16 20.51 9.61
C PRO A 34 0.46 19.05 9.24
N LEU A 35 1.51 18.46 9.83
CA LEU A 35 1.92 17.07 9.52
C LEU A 35 0.84 16.05 9.86
N ASN A 36 0.09 16.30 10.93
CA ASN A 36 -1.00 15.44 11.38
C ASN A 36 -2.36 15.85 10.80
N TYR A 37 -2.39 16.69 9.76
CA TYR A 37 -3.62 17.12 9.14
C TYR A 37 -4.42 15.92 8.64
N LEU A 38 -5.70 15.90 8.99
CA LEU A 38 -6.67 14.96 8.48
C LEU A 38 -7.87 15.74 7.95
N PRO A 39 -8.49 15.31 6.83
CA PRO A 39 -9.74 15.89 6.36
C PRO A 39 -10.85 15.83 7.42
N GLU A 40 -11.91 16.60 7.17
CA GLU A 40 -13.16 16.54 7.92
C GLU A 40 -13.68 15.11 8.04
N LYS A 41 -14.35 14.78 9.14
CA LYS A 41 -14.75 13.39 9.47
C LYS A 41 -15.53 12.70 8.34
N ARG A 42 -16.36 13.45 7.60
CA ARG A 42 -17.16 12.94 6.47
C ARG A 42 -16.33 12.55 5.24
N ASP A 43 -15.18 13.19 5.06
CA ASP A 43 -14.30 13.06 3.88
C ASP A 43 -13.03 12.26 4.23
N ARG A 44 -12.94 11.77 5.48
CA ARG A 44 -11.78 11.05 6.01
C ARG A 44 -11.92 9.55 5.79
N PHE A 45 -10.91 8.97 5.14
CA PHE A 45 -10.77 7.51 5.11
C PHE A 45 -10.31 6.98 6.48
N PRO A 46 -10.84 5.85 6.98
CA PRO A 46 -10.39 5.24 8.23
C PRO A 46 -8.87 5.00 8.24
N VAL A 47 -8.17 5.52 9.24
CA VAL A 47 -6.73 5.31 9.43
C VAL A 47 -6.49 4.48 10.68
N LEU A 48 -5.56 3.52 10.59
CA LEU A 48 -5.31 2.52 11.65
C LEU A 48 -4.89 3.15 12.99
N MET A 49 -4.26 4.33 12.97
CA MET A 49 -3.49 4.85 14.09
C MET A 49 -4.12 6.05 14.81
N GLU A 50 -5.39 6.41 14.55
CA GLU A 50 -5.99 7.58 15.21
C GLU A 50 -6.72 7.23 16.53
N ASP A 51 -6.15 7.63 17.68
CA ASP A 51 -6.63 7.25 19.01
C ASP A 51 -7.57 8.29 19.69
N THR A 52 -8.00 9.35 18.99
CA THR A 52 -8.74 10.45 19.66
C THR A 52 -10.25 10.22 19.78
N ASN A 53 -10.76 8.99 19.60
CA ASN A 53 -12.20 8.69 19.45
C ASN A 53 -12.89 9.45 18.29
N LYS A 54 -12.13 10.14 17.44
CA LYS A 54 -12.65 10.94 16.31
C LYS A 54 -12.88 10.10 15.05
N SER A 55 -12.28 8.92 14.99
CA SER A 55 -12.25 8.06 13.80
C SER A 55 -13.21 6.87 13.86
N TRP A 56 -13.24 6.13 12.76
CA TRP A 56 -13.95 4.85 12.63
C TRP A 56 -13.38 3.79 13.58
N LYS A 57 -14.24 2.92 14.12
CA LYS A 57 -13.86 1.78 14.95
C LYS A 57 -14.57 0.53 14.44
N ALA A 58 -13.81 -0.53 14.18
CA ALA A 58 -14.39 -1.87 14.02
C ALA A 58 -14.93 -2.35 15.37
N ASN A 59 -16.05 -3.09 15.41
CA ASN A 59 -16.34 -3.80 16.66
C ASN A 59 -15.40 -4.99 16.84
N THR A 60 -15.04 -5.29 18.07
CA THR A 60 -14.15 -6.40 18.40
C THR A 60 -14.82 -7.73 18.05
N LEU A 61 -14.17 -8.52 17.19
CA LEU A 61 -14.61 -9.85 16.85
C LEU A 61 -14.44 -10.81 18.03
N LEU A 62 -15.39 -11.74 18.19
CA LEU A 62 -15.27 -12.89 19.05
C LEU A 62 -14.18 -13.83 18.52
N ILE A 63 -13.57 -14.59 19.43
CA ILE A 63 -12.51 -15.56 19.07
C ILE A 63 -12.97 -16.52 17.98
N ARG A 64 -14.21 -17.01 18.08
CA ARG A 64 -14.84 -17.89 17.08
C ARG A 64 -15.01 -17.22 15.72
N GLU A 65 -15.39 -15.95 15.68
CA GLU A 65 -15.54 -15.21 14.42
C GLU A 65 -14.19 -15.04 13.73
N VAL A 66 -13.13 -14.73 14.48
CA VAL A 66 -11.76 -14.68 13.95
C VAL A 66 -11.33 -16.03 13.35
N CYS A 67 -11.64 -17.15 14.02
CA CYS A 67 -11.36 -18.49 13.50
C CYS A 67 -12.18 -18.79 12.23
N MET A 68 -13.46 -18.41 12.18
CA MET A 68 -14.32 -18.57 11.00
C MET A 68 -13.82 -17.77 9.80
N LEU A 69 -13.40 -16.51 10.01
CA LEU A 69 -12.80 -15.69 8.96
C LEU A 69 -11.52 -16.33 8.41
N LYS A 70 -10.66 -16.86 9.30
CA LYS A 70 -9.45 -17.59 8.89
C LYS A 70 -9.75 -18.81 8.03
N PHE A 71 -10.74 -19.61 8.43
CA PHE A 71 -11.13 -20.79 7.65
C PHE A 71 -11.65 -20.41 6.27
N MET A 72 -12.54 -19.42 6.17
CA MET A 72 -13.05 -18.96 4.87
C MET A 72 -11.95 -18.38 3.98
N GLU A 73 -11.02 -17.62 4.56
CA GLU A 73 -9.82 -17.13 3.89
C GLU A 73 -8.97 -18.29 3.32
N ASP A 74 -8.72 -19.33 4.13
CA ASP A 74 -7.94 -20.49 3.70
C ASP A 74 -8.63 -21.29 2.58
N ILE A 75 -9.95 -21.43 2.64
CA ILE A 75 -10.70 -22.12 1.57
C ILE A 75 -10.66 -21.30 0.28
N THR A 76 -10.88 -19.99 0.37
CA THR A 76 -10.94 -19.11 -0.81
C THR A 76 -9.59 -18.92 -1.49
N ASN A 77 -8.48 -19.20 -0.81
CA ASN A 77 -7.14 -19.24 -1.38
C ASN A 77 -6.82 -20.55 -2.14
N LYS A 78 -7.69 -21.57 -2.06
CA LYS A 78 -7.49 -22.82 -2.82
C LYS A 78 -7.91 -22.62 -4.29
N PRO A 79 -7.18 -23.23 -5.25
CA PRO A 79 -7.60 -23.18 -6.65
C PRO A 79 -8.96 -23.86 -6.83
N ASP A 80 -9.81 -23.28 -7.67
CA ASP A 80 -11.17 -23.76 -7.98
C ASP A 80 -12.08 -23.94 -6.75
N TRP A 81 -11.84 -23.21 -5.66
CA TRP A 81 -12.60 -23.37 -4.41
C TRP A 81 -14.11 -23.24 -4.63
N TRP A 82 -14.54 -22.33 -5.52
CA TRP A 82 -15.95 -22.06 -5.80
C TRP A 82 -16.68 -23.24 -6.44
N ARG A 83 -15.95 -24.10 -7.17
CA ARG A 83 -16.47 -25.36 -7.70
C ARG A 83 -16.45 -26.44 -6.62
N LYS A 84 -15.31 -26.54 -5.92
CA LYS A 84 -15.03 -27.59 -4.93
C LYS A 84 -15.91 -27.52 -3.69
N VAL A 85 -16.36 -26.33 -3.28
CA VAL A 85 -17.27 -26.15 -2.12
C VAL A 85 -18.67 -26.77 -2.34
N ARG A 86 -19.03 -27.07 -3.58
CA ARG A 86 -20.29 -27.74 -3.93
C ARG A 86 -20.16 -29.26 -3.99
N ASP A 87 -18.92 -29.77 -4.06
CA ASP A 87 -18.67 -31.20 -3.99
C ASP A 87 -18.85 -31.68 -2.53
N PRO A 88 -19.76 -32.65 -2.28
CA PRO A 88 -20.03 -33.11 -0.93
C PRO A 88 -18.85 -33.85 -0.29
N VAL A 89 -18.03 -34.54 -1.08
CA VAL A 89 -16.86 -35.28 -0.59
C VAL A 89 -15.76 -34.31 -0.18
N ILE A 90 -15.47 -33.31 -1.02
CA ILE A 90 -14.47 -32.28 -0.70
C ILE A 90 -14.93 -31.44 0.49
N SER A 91 -16.21 -31.05 0.50
CA SER A 91 -16.81 -30.31 1.61
C SER A 91 -16.72 -31.07 2.93
N ALA A 92 -17.00 -32.37 2.92
CA ALA A 92 -16.89 -33.21 4.12
C ALA A 92 -15.44 -33.23 4.62
N LYS A 93 -14.49 -33.45 3.71
CA LYS A 93 -13.06 -33.45 4.03
C LYS A 93 -12.59 -32.12 4.64
N TRP A 94 -12.93 -30.97 4.05
CA TRP A 94 -12.56 -29.67 4.62
C TRP A 94 -13.17 -29.42 6.00
N LYS A 95 -14.42 -29.88 6.22
CA LYS A 95 -15.06 -29.81 7.54
C LYS A 95 -14.36 -30.70 8.56
N GLU A 96 -13.85 -31.86 8.18
CA GLU A 96 -13.07 -32.73 9.07
C GLU A 96 -11.70 -32.13 9.38
N GLU A 97 -10.97 -31.67 8.35
CA GLU A 97 -9.66 -31.04 8.49
C GLU A 97 -9.71 -29.83 9.42
N VAL A 98 -10.67 -28.91 9.22
CA VAL A 98 -10.77 -27.68 10.01
C VAL A 98 -11.06 -27.94 11.49
N GLN A 99 -11.79 -29.02 11.80
CA GLN A 99 -12.08 -29.41 13.19
C GLN A 99 -10.89 -30.06 13.88
N ALA A 100 -9.96 -30.65 13.12
CA ALA A 100 -8.77 -31.31 13.65
C ALA A 100 -7.59 -30.34 13.89
N LEU A 101 -7.70 -29.09 13.43
CA LEU A 101 -6.67 -28.07 13.63
C LEU A 101 -6.56 -27.65 15.09
N ASP A 102 -5.33 -27.39 15.55
CA ASP A 102 -5.09 -26.72 16.82
C ASP A 102 -5.34 -25.21 16.69
N TRP A 103 -6.59 -24.82 16.92
CA TRP A 103 -7.00 -23.41 16.87
C TRP A 103 -6.38 -22.56 17.98
N SER A 104 -5.93 -23.18 19.07
CA SER A 104 -5.26 -22.46 20.16
C SER A 104 -3.88 -21.95 19.75
N ALA A 105 -3.20 -22.66 18.84
CA ALA A 105 -1.95 -22.21 18.21
C ALA A 105 -2.16 -21.02 17.27
N TYR A 106 -3.32 -20.91 16.61
CA TYR A 106 -3.65 -19.76 15.76
C TYR A 106 -4.12 -18.55 16.57
N ARG A 107 -5.01 -18.76 17.54
CA ARG A 107 -5.58 -17.72 18.39
C ARG A 107 -5.74 -18.24 19.81
N SER A 108 -5.26 -17.49 20.81
CA SER A 108 -5.46 -17.87 22.22
C SER A 108 -6.94 -18.14 22.51
N HIS A 109 -7.22 -19.27 23.17
CA HIS A 109 -8.57 -19.83 23.40
C HIS A 109 -9.39 -20.10 22.12
N GLY A 110 -8.72 -20.26 20.98
CA GLY A 110 -9.32 -20.60 19.70
C GLY A 110 -10.01 -21.95 19.75
N ASP A 111 -11.22 -21.99 19.20
CA ASP A 111 -11.96 -23.22 18.95
C ASP A 111 -12.63 -23.17 17.58
N PHE A 112 -13.07 -24.33 17.10
CA PHE A 112 -13.84 -24.43 15.86
C PHE A 112 -14.81 -25.61 15.90
N THR A 113 -16.09 -25.31 16.01
CA THR A 113 -17.14 -26.33 16.19
C THR A 113 -17.68 -26.86 14.85
N LYS A 114 -18.38 -28.00 14.89
CA LYS A 114 -19.14 -28.54 13.76
C LYS A 114 -20.13 -27.52 13.17
N ASN A 115 -20.80 -26.76 14.03
CA ASN A 115 -21.78 -25.76 13.61
C ASN A 115 -21.11 -24.58 12.90
N MET A 116 -19.93 -24.15 13.36
CA MET A 116 -19.13 -23.13 12.67
C MET A 116 -18.70 -23.61 11.30
N ALA A 117 -18.22 -24.86 11.19
CA ALA A 117 -17.84 -25.45 9.92
C ALA A 117 -19.01 -25.50 8.93
N GLU A 118 -20.19 -25.94 9.37
CA GLU A 118 -21.37 -25.98 8.53
C GLU A 118 -21.84 -24.57 8.12
N ALA A 119 -21.84 -23.60 9.04
CA ALA A 119 -22.19 -22.22 8.74
C ALA A 119 -21.23 -21.60 7.70
N CYS A 120 -19.91 -21.76 7.88
CA CYS A 120 -18.92 -21.29 6.92
C CYS A 120 -19.10 -21.96 5.55
N MET A 121 -19.40 -23.25 5.49
CA MET A 121 -19.63 -23.94 4.22
C MET A 121 -20.89 -23.45 3.51
N GLN A 122 -21.96 -23.13 4.25
CA GLN A 122 -23.16 -22.53 3.68
C GLN A 122 -22.87 -21.13 3.11
N GLU A 123 -22.08 -20.32 3.83
CA GLU A 123 -21.66 -19.00 3.35
C GLU A 123 -20.77 -19.10 2.11
N LEU A 124 -19.76 -19.97 2.13
CA LEU A 124 -18.87 -20.20 0.99
C LEU A 124 -19.63 -20.66 -0.25
N ARG A 125 -20.68 -21.46 -0.12
CA ARG A 125 -21.55 -21.82 -1.26
C ARG A 125 -22.27 -20.61 -1.84
N LYS A 126 -22.77 -19.69 -1.01
CA LYS A 126 -23.37 -18.44 -1.50
C LYS A 126 -22.32 -17.56 -2.20
N LYS A 127 -21.16 -17.39 -1.57
CA LYS A 127 -20.03 -16.64 -2.15
C LYS A 127 -19.53 -17.28 -3.45
N SER A 128 -19.62 -18.61 -3.60
CA SER A 128 -19.23 -19.29 -4.84
C SER A 128 -20.11 -18.93 -6.03
N THR A 129 -21.42 -18.75 -5.80
CA THR A 129 -22.34 -18.26 -6.84
C THR A 129 -22.00 -16.82 -7.21
N LEU A 130 -21.78 -15.95 -6.22
CA LEU A 130 -21.36 -14.56 -6.47
C LEU A 130 -20.05 -14.49 -7.28
N TYR A 131 -19.07 -15.33 -6.94
CA TYR A 131 -17.79 -15.38 -7.66
C TYR A 131 -17.94 -15.87 -9.10
N GLU A 132 -18.84 -16.81 -9.37
CA GLU A 132 -19.10 -17.25 -10.76
C GLU A 132 -19.75 -16.14 -11.59
N GLU A 133 -20.67 -15.38 -11.00
CA GLU A 133 -21.39 -14.29 -11.67
C GLU A 133 -20.52 -13.05 -11.90
N THR A 134 -19.67 -12.70 -10.92
CA THR A 134 -18.96 -11.41 -10.90
C THR A 134 -17.45 -11.51 -10.98
N ALA A 135 -16.89 -12.70 -10.75
CA ALA A 135 -15.48 -12.94 -10.47
C ALA A 135 -14.93 -12.18 -9.25
N LEU A 136 -15.81 -11.68 -8.37
CA LEU A 136 -15.46 -10.99 -7.14
C LEU A 136 -15.92 -11.82 -5.94
N ILE A 137 -15.11 -11.86 -4.90
CA ILE A 137 -15.49 -12.45 -3.61
C ILE A 137 -15.13 -11.53 -2.45
N PRO A 138 -16.10 -11.15 -1.60
CA PRO A 138 -15.80 -10.56 -0.30
C PRO A 138 -15.28 -11.62 0.66
N VAL A 139 -14.11 -11.37 1.23
CA VAL A 139 -13.50 -12.16 2.32
C VAL A 139 -13.20 -11.25 3.51
N LEU A 140 -12.87 -11.84 4.66
CA LEU A 140 -12.72 -11.12 5.94
C LEU A 140 -13.96 -10.25 6.22
N ASP A 141 -15.12 -10.78 5.87
CA ASP A 141 -16.39 -10.08 5.72
C ASP A 141 -17.00 -9.81 7.09
N TYR A 142 -16.86 -8.57 7.56
CA TYR A 142 -17.34 -8.14 8.86
C TYR A 142 -17.86 -6.69 8.79
N SER A 143 -17.25 -5.73 9.50
CA SER A 143 -17.60 -4.30 9.42
C SER A 143 -17.11 -3.67 8.11
N THR A 144 -16.10 -4.29 7.51
CA THR A 144 -15.56 -4.03 6.17
C THR A 144 -15.17 -5.39 5.59
N CYS A 145 -14.91 -5.46 4.29
CA CYS A 145 -14.45 -6.68 3.65
C CYS A 145 -13.29 -6.37 2.69
N VAL A 146 -12.52 -7.41 2.38
CA VAL A 146 -11.54 -7.39 1.29
C VAL A 146 -12.17 -8.07 0.09
N ILE A 147 -12.14 -7.43 -1.08
CA ILE A 147 -12.60 -8.04 -2.32
C ILE A 147 -11.42 -8.71 -3.02
N LYS A 148 -11.56 -10.00 -3.33
CA LYS A 148 -10.60 -10.76 -4.14
C LYS A 148 -11.17 -11.08 -5.52
N SER A 149 -10.26 -11.20 -6.49
CA SER A 149 -10.59 -11.65 -7.84
C SER A 149 -9.36 -12.23 -8.54
N ASP A 150 -9.51 -13.40 -9.16
CA ASP A 150 -8.46 -13.95 -10.02
C ASP A 150 -8.63 -13.53 -11.49
N LYS A 151 -9.69 -12.78 -11.82
CA LYS A 151 -10.06 -12.41 -13.19
C LYS A 151 -10.18 -10.91 -13.43
N LEU A 152 -10.00 -10.09 -12.39
CA LEU A 152 -10.09 -8.63 -12.51
C LEU A 152 -9.04 -8.06 -13.46
N LEU A 153 -7.85 -8.68 -13.50
CA LEU A 153 -6.76 -8.28 -14.38
C LEU A 153 -6.65 -9.24 -15.57
N PRO A 154 -6.61 -8.74 -16.82
CA PRO A 154 -6.35 -9.58 -17.98
C PRO A 154 -4.99 -10.29 -17.86
N SER A 155 -4.91 -11.57 -18.24
CA SER A 155 -3.66 -12.33 -18.21
C SER A 155 -2.54 -11.64 -19.01
N SER A 156 -2.88 -11.05 -20.16
CA SER A 156 -1.94 -10.29 -20.98
C SER A 156 -1.35 -9.06 -20.28
N LEU A 157 -2.08 -8.42 -19.36
CA LEU A 157 -1.55 -7.33 -18.54
C LEU A 157 -0.58 -7.89 -17.50
N VAL A 158 -0.96 -8.97 -16.81
CA VAL A 158 -0.11 -9.62 -15.80
C VAL A 158 1.18 -10.15 -16.42
N ASP A 159 1.12 -10.76 -17.59
CA ASP A 159 2.29 -11.29 -18.30
C ASP A 159 3.23 -10.17 -18.73
N ARG A 160 2.70 -9.04 -19.23
CA ARG A 160 3.51 -7.85 -19.52
C ARG A 160 4.18 -7.30 -18.26
N LEU A 161 3.44 -7.14 -17.17
CA LEU A 161 4.01 -6.67 -15.90
C LEU A 161 5.16 -7.57 -15.41
N LYS A 162 5.01 -8.90 -15.51
CA LYS A 162 6.09 -9.84 -15.17
C LYS A 162 7.32 -9.65 -16.06
N VAL A 163 7.14 -9.43 -17.36
CA VAL A 163 8.25 -9.16 -18.28
C VAL A 163 8.95 -7.86 -17.90
N ASP A 164 8.19 -6.79 -17.65
CA ASP A 164 8.72 -5.46 -17.37
C ASP A 164 9.48 -5.42 -16.03
N VAL A 165 8.98 -6.11 -14.99
CA VAL A 165 9.64 -6.16 -13.66
C VAL A 165 10.77 -7.18 -13.58
N LYS A 166 10.90 -8.09 -14.56
CA LYS A 166 11.89 -9.19 -14.53
C LYS A 166 13.33 -8.67 -14.34
N SER A 167 13.65 -7.54 -14.96
CA SER A 167 14.99 -6.94 -14.82
C SER A 167 15.33 -6.47 -13.40
N LEU A 168 14.32 -6.22 -12.55
CA LEU A 168 14.49 -5.90 -11.13
C LEU A 168 14.63 -7.15 -10.26
N GLU A 169 14.06 -8.26 -10.70
CA GLU A 169 14.08 -9.54 -9.99
C GLU A 169 15.34 -10.37 -10.32
N ASP A 170 15.74 -10.36 -11.59
CA ASP A 170 16.87 -11.12 -12.14
C ASP A 170 18.22 -10.39 -11.93
N ILE A 171 18.49 -10.00 -10.68
CA ILE A 171 19.78 -9.45 -10.23
C ILE A 171 20.58 -10.51 -9.44
N PRO A 172 21.91 -10.37 -9.29
CA PRO A 172 22.70 -11.28 -8.47
C PRO A 172 22.14 -11.42 -7.06
N ASP A 173 22.12 -12.63 -6.49
CA ASP A 173 21.48 -12.90 -5.19
C ASP A 173 22.03 -12.03 -4.04
N VAL A 174 23.29 -11.59 -4.13
CA VAL A 174 23.93 -10.70 -3.15
C VAL A 174 23.37 -9.27 -3.19
N GLU A 175 22.75 -8.87 -4.30
CA GLU A 175 22.13 -7.56 -4.50
C GLU A 175 20.63 -7.56 -4.21
N LYS A 176 20.04 -8.73 -4.00
CA LYS A 176 18.60 -8.87 -3.70
C LYS A 176 18.26 -8.33 -2.31
N ASP A 177 17.34 -7.38 -2.27
CA ASP A 177 16.82 -6.78 -1.03
C ASP A 177 15.71 -7.65 -0.43
N TRP A 178 16.12 -8.70 0.29
CA TRP A 178 15.18 -9.59 0.96
C TRP A 178 14.56 -8.91 2.19
N HIS A 179 13.23 -8.89 2.24
CA HIS A 179 12.50 -8.25 3.31
C HIS A 179 12.89 -8.85 4.68
N PRO A 180 13.30 -8.04 5.66
CA PRO A 180 13.66 -8.54 6.99
C PRO A 180 12.53 -9.34 7.64
N GLY A 181 12.85 -10.51 8.19
CA GLY A 181 11.87 -11.37 8.87
C GLY A 181 10.93 -12.14 7.93
N SER A 182 11.20 -12.16 6.61
CA SER A 182 10.40 -12.92 5.64
C SER A 182 10.86 -14.37 5.42
N ASP A 183 11.95 -14.81 6.07
CA ASP A 183 12.66 -16.06 5.78
C ASP A 183 13.06 -16.21 4.29
N GLY A 184 13.41 -15.10 3.62
CA GLY A 184 13.78 -15.12 2.20
C GLY A 184 12.60 -15.43 1.27
N LYS A 185 11.37 -15.10 1.66
CA LYS A 185 10.16 -15.33 0.86
C LYS A 185 9.62 -14.07 0.19
N VAL A 186 10.03 -12.90 0.66
CA VAL A 186 9.57 -11.61 0.14
C VAL A 186 10.79 -10.82 -0.31
N LEU A 187 10.85 -10.54 -1.61
CA LEU A 187 11.88 -9.73 -2.24
C LEU A 187 11.31 -8.33 -2.48
N ASP A 188 11.96 -7.31 -1.94
CA ASP A 188 11.58 -5.92 -2.17
C ASP A 188 12.21 -5.43 -3.48
N LEU A 189 11.46 -5.50 -4.59
CA LEU A 189 11.96 -5.01 -5.90
C LEU A 189 12.29 -3.51 -5.86
N VAL A 190 11.47 -2.74 -5.13
CA VAL A 190 11.71 -1.33 -4.81
C VAL A 190 11.15 -1.09 -3.41
N HIS A 191 12.01 -1.04 -2.40
CA HIS A 191 11.57 -0.81 -1.03
C HIS A 191 11.13 0.67 -0.85
N PRO A 192 9.88 0.98 -0.40
CA PRO A 192 9.37 2.35 -0.29
C PRO A 192 10.22 3.29 0.58
N SER A 193 10.83 2.76 1.65
CA SER A 193 11.76 3.51 2.52
C SER A 193 13.11 3.88 1.89
N LEU A 194 13.47 3.38 0.70
CA LEU A 194 14.70 3.82 0.02
C LEU A 194 14.54 5.20 -0.61
N PHE A 195 13.29 5.60 -0.89
CA PHE A 195 12.99 6.83 -1.61
C PHE A 195 11.92 7.68 -0.94
N PRO A 196 12.06 7.98 0.37
CA PRO A 196 11.12 8.83 1.06
C PRO A 196 11.33 10.28 0.64
N LEU A 197 10.30 11.08 0.84
CA LEU A 197 10.48 12.53 0.98
C LEU A 197 11.36 12.78 2.21
N LEU A 198 12.40 13.59 2.05
CA LEU A 198 13.27 14.06 3.13
C LEU A 198 13.07 15.56 3.32
N TYR A 199 12.53 15.97 4.46
CA TYR A 199 12.32 17.39 4.71
C TYR A 199 13.65 18.15 4.79
N GLY A 200 13.69 19.36 4.24
CA GLY A 200 14.91 20.16 4.09
C GLY A 200 15.84 19.70 2.97
N ARG A 201 15.47 18.66 2.19
CA ARG A 201 16.25 18.19 1.03
C ARG A 201 15.39 17.97 -0.22
N SER A 202 14.26 17.29 -0.08
CA SER A 202 13.33 17.02 -1.19
C SER A 202 12.67 18.31 -1.68
N ARG A 203 12.35 18.33 -2.97
CA ARG A 203 11.68 19.45 -3.64
C ARG A 203 10.32 19.02 -4.17
N ILE A 204 9.36 19.92 -4.13
CA ILE A 204 8.01 19.76 -4.68
C ILE A 204 7.81 20.64 -5.91
N MET A 205 7.08 20.11 -6.87
CA MET A 205 6.63 20.83 -8.06
C MET A 205 5.13 21.04 -7.98
N HIS A 206 4.67 22.25 -8.30
CA HIS A 206 3.23 22.56 -8.39
C HIS A 206 2.61 22.15 -9.72
N GLN A 207 3.45 21.72 -10.66
CA GLN A 207 3.02 21.21 -11.96
C GLN A 207 2.98 19.68 -11.93
N ARG A 208 1.96 19.12 -12.57
CA ARG A 208 1.87 17.67 -12.80
C ARG A 208 2.98 17.23 -13.75
N ILE A 209 3.74 16.24 -13.32
CA ILE A 209 4.76 15.57 -14.13
C ILE A 209 4.17 14.26 -14.66
N THR A 210 4.33 13.99 -15.96
CA THR A 210 3.92 12.72 -16.57
C THR A 210 5.02 11.68 -16.45
N LEU A 211 4.70 10.40 -16.65
CA LEU A 211 5.72 9.34 -16.70
C LEU A 211 6.75 9.59 -17.83
N ASP A 212 6.32 10.15 -18.95
CA ASP A 212 7.19 10.43 -20.09
C ASP A 212 8.21 11.53 -19.76
N ASP A 213 7.78 12.56 -19.03
CA ASP A 213 8.62 13.73 -18.72
C ASP A 213 9.40 13.60 -17.39
N CYS A 214 9.07 12.63 -16.54
CA CYS A 214 9.58 12.56 -15.16
C CYS A 214 11.10 12.41 -15.05
N LEU A 215 11.73 11.82 -16.07
CA LEU A 215 13.18 11.62 -16.10
C LEU A 215 13.91 12.88 -16.57
N GLU A 216 13.26 13.73 -17.37
CA GLU A 216 13.83 14.94 -17.96
C GLU A 216 13.67 16.15 -17.03
N ILE A 217 12.59 16.21 -16.25
CA ILE A 217 12.27 17.31 -15.32
C ILE A 217 13.03 17.18 -13.98
N GLY A 218 14.30 16.75 -14.03
CA GLY A 218 15.12 16.55 -12.84
C GLY A 218 15.76 17.85 -12.32
N GLY A 219 15.40 18.29 -11.10
CA GLY A 219 16.12 19.33 -10.35
C GLY A 219 15.35 20.61 -10.01
N PRO A 220 14.47 21.13 -10.88
CA PRO A 220 13.60 22.27 -10.56
C PRO A 220 12.60 21.93 -9.45
N GLY A 221 12.22 22.94 -8.66
CA GLY A 221 11.16 22.81 -7.65
C GLY A 221 11.45 23.57 -6.37
N PHE A 222 10.43 23.66 -5.52
CA PHE A 222 10.45 24.37 -4.26
C PHE A 222 10.95 23.44 -3.16
N LEU A 223 11.92 23.90 -2.38
CA LEU A 223 12.41 23.13 -1.24
C LEU A 223 11.28 22.93 -0.24
N ILE A 224 11.00 21.67 0.11
CA ILE A 224 10.09 21.36 1.20
C ILE A 224 10.88 21.59 2.49
N LEU A 225 10.52 22.63 3.24
CA LEU A 225 11.22 23.00 4.47
C LEU A 225 11.02 21.92 5.54
N LYS A 226 11.94 21.91 6.51
CA LYS A 226 11.80 21.08 7.70
C LYS A 226 10.63 21.57 8.54
N PRO A 227 9.62 20.73 8.81
CA PRO A 227 8.55 21.07 9.75
C PRO A 227 9.11 21.32 11.15
N ASP A 228 8.49 22.24 11.88
CA ASP A 228 8.79 22.43 13.29
C ASP A 228 8.16 21.31 14.13
N GLU A 229 8.68 21.03 15.32
CA GLU A 229 8.06 20.04 16.22
C GLU A 229 6.64 20.47 16.64
N SER A 230 6.33 21.77 16.62
CA SER A 230 4.96 22.27 16.82
C SER A 230 3.99 21.88 15.69
N ASP A 231 4.48 21.57 14.48
CA ASP A 231 3.65 21.15 13.33
C ASP A 231 3.16 19.70 13.41
N VAL A 232 3.72 18.91 14.34
CA VAL A 232 3.31 17.52 14.65
C VAL A 232 1.90 17.49 15.26
N GLY A 233 1.46 18.61 15.84
CA GLY A 233 0.17 18.81 16.47
C GLY A 233 -0.05 17.98 17.75
N GLU A 234 -1.12 18.29 18.46
CA GLU A 234 -1.42 17.66 19.76
C GLU A 234 -2.14 16.32 19.58
N GLY A 235 -1.50 15.23 19.97
CA GLY A 235 -2.09 13.91 19.98
C GLY A 235 -1.06 12.83 20.25
N ARG A 236 -1.30 12.00 21.26
CA ARG A 236 -0.50 10.79 21.49
C ARG A 236 -1.34 9.60 21.04
N THR A 237 -0.86 8.89 20.04
CA THR A 237 -1.33 7.53 19.75
C THR A 237 -0.55 6.58 20.63
N PHE A 238 -1.19 5.51 21.07
CA PHE A 238 -0.53 4.47 21.84
C PHE A 238 -0.58 3.14 21.08
N ASP A 239 0.46 2.32 21.25
CA ASP A 239 0.46 0.95 20.73
C ASP A 239 -0.43 0.04 21.60
N TRP A 240 -0.53 -1.23 21.20
CA TRP A 240 -1.26 -2.25 21.95
C TRP A 240 -0.70 -2.51 23.36
N GLN A 241 0.54 -2.08 23.65
CA GLN A 241 1.18 -2.10 24.97
C GLN A 241 1.03 -0.78 25.74
N ARG A 242 0.27 0.18 25.19
CA ARG A 242 0.07 1.54 25.71
C ARG A 242 1.35 2.40 25.70
N ALA A 243 2.33 2.08 24.88
CA ALA A 243 3.50 2.93 24.67
C ALA A 243 3.17 4.03 23.63
N PRO A 244 3.61 5.29 23.85
CA PRO A 244 3.33 6.37 22.92
C PRO A 244 4.04 6.14 21.57
N ILE A 245 3.29 6.21 20.47
CA ILE A 245 3.77 6.12 19.10
C ILE A 245 3.76 7.51 18.46
N LYS A 246 4.88 7.87 17.82
CA LYS A 246 4.93 8.99 16.88
C LYS A 246 4.47 8.50 15.50
N LEU A 247 3.34 9.02 15.01
CA LEU A 247 2.79 8.63 13.72
C LEU A 247 3.37 9.40 12.55
N VAL A 248 3.84 10.60 12.82
CA VAL A 248 4.42 11.50 11.83
C VAL A 248 5.86 11.79 12.21
N SER A 249 6.67 12.10 11.20
CA SER A 249 8.10 12.36 11.33
C SER A 249 8.40 13.74 10.78
N THR A 250 9.14 14.55 11.54
CA THR A 250 9.68 15.85 11.09
C THR A 250 10.90 15.69 10.17
N LYS A 251 11.30 14.45 9.87
CA LYS A 251 12.50 14.13 9.09
C LYS A 251 12.19 13.60 7.70
N PHE A 252 11.18 12.74 7.59
CA PHE A 252 10.86 12.06 6.34
C PHE A 252 9.41 11.60 6.26
N GLN A 253 8.93 11.35 5.05
CA GLN A 253 7.60 10.82 4.79
C GLN A 253 7.63 9.85 3.61
N TRP A 254 6.85 8.76 3.66
CA TRP A 254 6.57 7.97 2.46
C TRP A 254 5.70 8.77 1.49
N LEU A 255 5.95 8.56 0.20
CA LEU A 255 5.22 9.25 -0.85
C LEU A 255 3.86 8.58 -1.07
N PRO A 256 2.75 9.35 -1.03
CA PRO A 256 1.47 8.79 -1.41
C PRO A 256 1.43 8.57 -2.92
N SER A 257 0.59 7.61 -3.34
CA SER A 257 0.15 7.49 -4.72
C SER A 257 -1.29 7.96 -4.75
N ASP A 258 -1.53 9.20 -5.16
CA ASP A 258 -2.88 9.75 -5.15
C ASP A 258 -3.67 9.21 -6.32
N VAL A 259 -4.86 8.73 -6.01
CA VAL A 259 -5.75 8.09 -6.96
C VAL A 259 -7.12 8.76 -6.88
N ALA A 260 -7.63 9.23 -8.02
CA ALA A 260 -8.98 9.76 -8.17
C ALA A 260 -9.85 8.69 -8.80
N ILE A 261 -11.06 8.56 -8.28
CA ILE A 261 -12.11 7.75 -8.86
C ILE A 261 -13.14 8.74 -9.39
N ASN A 262 -13.33 8.74 -10.71
CA ASN A 262 -14.31 9.61 -11.37
C ASN A 262 -15.73 9.09 -11.09
N GLU A 263 -16.75 9.90 -11.43
CA GLU A 263 -18.17 9.55 -11.23
C GLU A 263 -18.57 8.21 -11.88
N ASP A 264 -17.93 7.85 -13.00
CA ASP A 264 -18.14 6.57 -13.70
C ASP A 264 -17.38 5.38 -13.07
N GLY A 265 -16.77 5.56 -11.90
CA GLY A 265 -15.95 4.55 -11.21
C GLY A 265 -14.57 4.32 -11.83
N ARG A 266 -14.16 5.13 -12.80
CA ARG A 266 -12.83 5.03 -13.44
C ARG A 266 -11.75 5.64 -12.58
N THR A 267 -10.64 4.92 -12.46
CA THR A 267 -9.51 5.28 -11.62
C THR A 267 -8.43 6.00 -12.45
N THR A 268 -7.89 7.10 -11.93
CA THR A 268 -6.72 7.77 -12.49
C THR A 268 -5.71 8.08 -11.38
N ILE A 269 -4.43 7.86 -11.64
CA ILE A 269 -3.38 8.41 -10.78
C ILE A 269 -3.41 9.92 -11.01
N VAL A 270 -3.68 10.68 -9.95
CA VAL A 270 -3.87 12.13 -10.05
C VAL A 270 -2.56 12.86 -9.83
N ARG A 271 -1.66 12.30 -9.00
CA ARG A 271 -0.42 12.95 -8.56
C ARG A 271 0.70 11.96 -8.28
N SER A 272 1.90 12.31 -8.73
CA SER A 272 3.19 11.71 -8.36
C SER A 272 4.15 12.88 -8.11
N GLU A 273 4.14 13.40 -6.88
CA GLU A 273 4.54 14.80 -6.63
C GLU A 273 5.92 15.00 -6.01
N VAL A 274 6.75 13.95 -5.90
CA VAL A 274 8.10 14.12 -5.34
C VAL A 274 9.14 13.57 -6.28
N GLN A 275 10.08 14.43 -6.62
CA GLN A 275 11.21 14.08 -7.43
C GLN A 275 12.10 13.10 -6.67
N PHE A 276 12.41 11.99 -7.33
CA PHE A 276 13.37 11.03 -6.83
C PHE A 276 14.81 11.53 -6.97
N ASP A 277 15.69 11.13 -6.05
CA ASP A 277 17.13 11.38 -6.16
C ASP A 277 17.69 10.76 -7.46
N ARG A 278 18.83 11.25 -7.97
CA ARG A 278 19.44 10.81 -9.24
C ARG A 278 19.63 9.29 -9.35
N GLY A 279 19.69 8.58 -8.22
CA GLY A 279 19.76 7.12 -8.16
C GLY A 279 18.56 6.41 -8.79
N ILE A 280 17.31 6.88 -8.54
CA ILE A 280 16.11 6.32 -9.18
C ILE A 280 16.09 6.63 -10.65
N GLN A 281 16.50 7.83 -11.06
CA GLN A 281 16.49 8.17 -12.48
C GLN A 281 17.32 7.16 -13.29
N SER A 282 18.42 6.62 -12.73
CA SER A 282 19.19 5.57 -13.39
C SER A 282 18.47 4.21 -13.46
N ILE A 283 17.74 3.83 -12.41
CA ILE A 283 16.96 2.58 -12.35
C ILE A 283 15.74 2.67 -13.28
N ALA A 284 15.01 3.79 -13.22
CA ALA A 284 13.85 4.06 -14.07
C ALA A 284 14.23 4.26 -15.54
N GLN A 285 15.39 4.86 -15.85
CA GLN A 285 15.91 4.92 -17.22
C GLN A 285 16.24 3.53 -17.78
N GLY A 286 16.76 2.62 -16.95
CA GLY A 286 17.00 1.22 -17.33
C GLY A 286 15.71 0.43 -17.60
N LEU A 287 14.65 0.68 -16.83
CA LEU A 287 13.35 0.01 -16.98
C LEU A 287 12.53 0.53 -18.15
N ILE A 288 12.52 1.86 -18.37
CA ILE A 288 11.68 2.50 -19.39
C ILE A 288 12.34 2.44 -20.79
N ARG A 289 13.68 2.39 -20.85
CA ARG A 289 14.44 2.33 -22.12
C ARG A 289 15.02 0.93 -22.41
N GLY A 290 14.32 -0.13 -22.02
CA GLY A 290 14.54 -1.47 -22.59
C GLY A 290 14.52 -1.43 -24.13
N PRO A 291 15.20 -2.36 -24.82
CA PRO A 291 15.65 -2.18 -26.19
C PRO A 291 14.51 -1.77 -27.12
N ILE A 292 14.64 -0.58 -27.69
CA ILE A 292 13.85 -0.11 -28.82
C ILE A 292 14.15 -1.08 -29.97
N TYR A 293 13.29 -2.07 -30.18
CA TYR A 293 13.27 -2.78 -31.45
C TYR A 293 12.72 -1.81 -32.50
N ASP A 294 13.64 -1.25 -33.27
CA ASP A 294 13.37 -0.40 -34.42
C ASP A 294 12.58 -1.20 -35.47
N TYR A 295 11.25 -1.04 -35.47
CA TYR A 295 10.43 -1.44 -36.61
C TYR A 295 10.49 -0.32 -37.65
N ARG A 296 11.50 -0.38 -38.52
CA ARG A 296 11.42 0.16 -39.87
C ARG A 296 11.69 -0.96 -40.87
N SER A 297 10.74 -1.08 -41.79
CA SER A 297 10.62 -1.98 -42.94
C SER A 297 11.91 -2.42 -43.61
#